data_AF-A0AAN8LXB4-F1
#
_entry.id   AF-A0AAN8LXB4-F1
#
_cell.length_a   1.000
_cell.length_b   1.000
_cell.length_c   1.000
_cell.angle_alpha   90.00
_cell.angle_beta   90.00
_cell.angle_gamma   90.00
#
_symmetry.space_group_name_H-M   'P 1'
#
loop_
_entity.id
_entity.type
_entity.pdbx_description
1 polymer ?
#
loop_
_entity_poly.entity_id
_entity_poly.type
_entity_poly.pdbx_seq_one_letter_code
_entity_poly.pdbx_strand_id
1 'polypeptide(L)'
;MGGVMEEEVVRGFLRRFLEEFPAPLGSEDPLPLSPLSRKVSLDELRGESLDLGLRLLNTRNAPSPLSAAMCHAALAKLLKADLSPFHLPQEAEQQQGEEQEVVLLQSEPIQRLFLNKLQEVGVAWHQTLPAPLPVGPSRFLMCSAHAIRNTRRKMEDRHVALPDFNTLTGLKDGVERGYYAVFDGHGGVDAAIYAATHLHVTLSQQGGLQSDPATAFKDSLHPH
;
A
#
# COMPACT_ATOMS: atom_id res chain seq x y z
N MET A 1 -9.39 8.40 -29.03
CA MET A 1 -7.97 8.02 -29.23
C MET A 1 -7.20 7.83 -27.92
N GLY A 2 -7.51 8.53 -26.82
CA GLY A 2 -6.82 8.34 -25.52
C GLY A 2 -6.91 6.92 -24.93
N GLY A 3 -8.10 6.29 -24.92
CA GLY A 3 -8.29 4.97 -24.30
C GLY A 3 -7.53 3.81 -24.95
N VAL A 4 -7.25 3.87 -26.26
CA VAL A 4 -6.48 2.82 -26.96
C VAL A 4 -5.00 2.88 -26.55
N MET A 5 -4.46 4.09 -26.38
CA MET A 5 -3.08 4.32 -25.94
C MET A 5 -2.88 3.89 -24.47
N GLU A 6 -3.88 4.12 -23.62
CA GLU A 6 -3.86 3.64 -22.23
C GLU A 6 -3.89 2.10 -22.16
N GLU A 7 -4.70 1.45 -23.00
CA GLU A 7 -4.77 -0.01 -23.06
C GLU A 7 -3.42 -0.65 -23.43
N GLU A 8 -2.75 -0.12 -24.46
CA GLU A 8 -1.44 -0.61 -24.91
C GLU A 8 -0.36 -0.44 -23.83
N VAL A 9 -0.36 0.70 -23.13
CA VAL A 9 0.56 0.96 -22.01
C VAL A 9 0.33 -0.04 -20.87
N VAL A 10 -0.93 -0.28 -20.49
CA VAL A 10 -1.29 -1.25 -19.44
C VAL A 10 -0.87 -2.66 -19.86
N ARG A 11 -1.21 -3.11 -21.07
CA ARG A 11 -0.82 -4.44 -21.58
C ARG A 11 0.69 -4.61 -21.66
N GLY A 12 1.39 -3.57 -22.13
CA GLY A 12 2.84 -3.56 -22.22
C GLY A 12 3.50 -3.69 -20.85
N PHE A 13 2.98 -3.00 -19.84
CA PHE A 13 3.44 -3.15 -18.46
C PHE A 13 3.17 -4.55 -17.90
N LEU A 14 1.93 -5.04 -18.00
CA LEU A 14 1.53 -6.35 -17.47
C LEU A 14 2.37 -7.49 -18.06
N ARG A 15 2.69 -7.43 -19.35
CA ARG A 15 3.59 -8.40 -19.99
C ARG A 15 4.97 -8.43 -19.31
N ARG A 16 5.63 -7.26 -19.19
CA ARG A 16 6.96 -7.17 -18.56
C ARG A 16 6.94 -7.59 -17.09
N PHE A 17 5.89 -7.21 -16.36
CA PHE A 17 5.71 -7.62 -14.98
C PHE A 17 5.62 -9.14 -14.84
N LEU A 18 4.90 -9.81 -15.75
CA LEU A 18 4.75 -11.28 -15.73
C LEU A 18 5.96 -12.02 -16.31
N GLU A 19 6.80 -11.36 -17.13
CA GLU A 19 8.12 -11.88 -17.51
C GLU A 19 9.07 -11.92 -16.30
N GLU A 20 9.00 -10.93 -15.40
CA GLU A 20 9.76 -10.90 -14.15
C GLU A 20 9.18 -11.82 -13.08
N PHE A 21 7.85 -11.91 -12.97
CA PHE A 21 7.13 -12.74 -12.00
C PHE A 21 6.28 -13.83 -12.68
N PRO A 22 6.91 -14.82 -13.33
CA PRO A 22 6.21 -15.83 -14.13
C PRO A 22 5.41 -16.82 -13.27
N ALA A 23 5.79 -16.99 -12.00
CA ALA A 23 5.15 -17.91 -11.06
C ALA A 23 5.05 -17.26 -9.66
N PRO A 24 4.16 -17.77 -8.79
CA PRO A 24 4.13 -17.37 -7.38
C PRO A 24 5.45 -17.67 -6.68
N LEU A 25 5.88 -16.75 -5.81
CA LEU A 25 7.04 -16.91 -4.94
C LEU A 25 6.78 -18.02 -3.91
N GLY A 26 7.66 -19.02 -3.87
CA GLY A 26 7.74 -20.07 -2.87
C GLY A 26 8.40 -19.60 -1.57
N SER A 27 8.38 -20.44 -0.53
CA SER A 27 8.88 -20.08 0.81
C SER A 27 10.35 -19.66 0.84
N GLU A 28 11.17 -20.30 0.00
CA GLU A 28 12.62 -20.06 -0.09
C GLU A 28 12.99 -18.95 -1.08
N ASP A 29 12.03 -18.47 -1.88
CA ASP A 29 12.32 -17.44 -2.88
C ASP A 29 12.56 -16.09 -2.18
N PRO A 30 13.63 -15.37 -2.55
CA PRO A 30 13.93 -14.08 -1.96
C PRO A 30 12.84 -13.07 -2.33
N LEU A 31 12.44 -12.24 -1.36
CA LEU A 31 11.53 -11.14 -1.65
C LEU A 31 12.22 -10.07 -2.53
N PRO A 32 11.52 -9.52 -3.54
CA PRO A 32 12.07 -8.46 -4.40
C PRO A 32 12.31 -7.15 -3.63
N LEU A 33 11.67 -6.97 -2.47
CA LEU A 33 11.82 -5.85 -1.57
C LEU A 33 11.77 -6.34 -0.13
N SER A 34 12.56 -5.73 0.75
CA SER A 34 12.55 -6.06 2.17
C SER A 34 11.31 -5.50 2.87
N PRO A 35 10.76 -6.25 3.84
CA PRO A 35 9.76 -5.74 4.77
C PRO A 35 10.22 -4.50 5.54
N LEU A 36 9.26 -3.66 5.96
CA LEU A 36 9.53 -2.53 6.85
C LEU A 36 9.92 -3.00 8.26
N SER A 37 9.30 -4.10 8.69
CA SER A 37 9.38 -4.68 10.02
C SER A 37 9.52 -6.21 9.91
N ARG A 38 9.91 -6.88 11.00
CA ARG A 38 9.91 -8.36 11.06
C ARG A 38 8.53 -8.94 11.39
N LYS A 39 7.68 -8.14 12.02
CA LYS A 39 6.35 -8.50 12.51
C LYS A 39 5.37 -7.39 12.17
N VAL A 40 4.15 -7.76 11.82
CA VAL A 40 3.10 -6.82 11.42
C VAL A 40 1.80 -7.17 12.14
N SER A 41 1.11 -6.17 12.69
CA SER A 41 -0.23 -6.34 13.26
C SER A 41 -1.31 -6.39 12.18
N LEU A 42 -2.53 -6.78 12.55
CA LEU A 42 -3.67 -6.76 11.62
C LEU A 42 -4.04 -5.34 11.15
N ASP A 43 -3.79 -4.33 11.99
CA ASP A 43 -4.06 -2.93 11.66
C ASP A 43 -2.99 -2.37 10.70
N GLU A 44 -1.73 -2.76 10.88
CA GLU A 44 -0.61 -2.36 10.02
C GLU A 44 -0.62 -3.08 8.67
N LEU A 45 -1.21 -4.28 8.61
CA LEU A 45 -1.20 -5.18 7.45
C LEU A 45 -1.54 -4.47 6.13
N ARG A 46 -2.57 -3.62 6.15
CA ARG A 46 -3.03 -2.88 4.96
C ARG A 46 -1.98 -1.87 4.50
N GLY A 47 -1.46 -1.05 5.42
CA GLY A 47 -0.46 -0.03 5.11
C GLY A 47 0.83 -0.64 4.59
N GLU A 48 1.36 -1.65 5.28
CA GLU A 48 2.61 -2.31 4.85
C GLU A 48 2.47 -3.00 3.49
N SER A 49 1.34 -3.66 3.23
CA SER A 49 1.09 -4.34 1.95
C SER A 49 0.97 -3.36 0.79
N LEU A 50 0.22 -2.26 0.97
CA LEU A 50 0.07 -1.24 -0.07
C LEU A 50 1.39 -0.51 -0.33
N ASP A 51 2.14 -0.16 0.71
CA ASP A 51 3.47 0.44 0.57
C ASP A 51 4.42 -0.47 -0.22
N LEU A 52 4.48 -1.76 0.13
CA LEU A 52 5.30 -2.75 -0.59
C LEU A 52 4.93 -2.82 -2.08
N GLY A 53 3.63 -2.95 -2.37
CA GLY A 53 3.13 -3.05 -3.74
C GLY A 53 3.43 -1.80 -4.56
N LEU A 54 3.18 -0.62 -4.00
CA LEU A 54 3.44 0.65 -4.67
C LEU A 54 4.94 0.85 -4.92
N ARG A 55 5.81 0.55 -3.94
CA ARG A 55 7.27 0.61 -4.15
C ARG A 55 7.73 -0.34 -5.25
N LEU A 56 7.21 -1.57 -5.28
CA LEU A 56 7.55 -2.54 -6.30
C LEU A 56 7.16 -2.05 -7.71
N LEU A 57 5.90 -1.64 -7.87
CA LEU A 57 5.36 -1.25 -9.18
C LEU A 57 5.97 0.07 -9.67
N ASN A 58 6.19 1.04 -8.78
CA ASN A 58 6.82 2.32 -9.13
C ASN A 58 8.27 2.15 -9.57
N THR A 59 9.05 1.27 -8.93
CA THR A 59 10.43 0.97 -9.37
C THR A 59 10.49 0.28 -10.74
N ARG A 60 9.35 -0.25 -11.22
CA ARG A 60 9.19 -0.86 -12.55
C ARG A 60 8.45 0.06 -13.53
N ASN A 61 8.29 1.34 -13.18
CA ASN A 61 7.64 2.36 -14.00
C ASN A 61 6.19 2.01 -14.37
N ALA A 62 5.47 1.37 -13.47
CA ALA A 62 4.03 1.16 -13.61
C ALA A 62 3.29 2.51 -13.67
N PRO A 63 2.28 2.67 -14.55
CA PRO A 63 1.39 3.82 -14.49
C PRO A 63 0.71 3.91 -13.12
N SER A 64 0.72 5.10 -12.50
CA SER A 64 0.17 5.32 -11.15
C SER A 64 -1.25 4.76 -10.94
N PRO A 65 -2.21 4.98 -11.87
CA PRO A 65 -3.56 4.43 -11.72
C PRO A 65 -3.59 2.90 -11.74
N LEU A 66 -2.75 2.29 -12.58
CA LEU A 66 -2.59 0.84 -12.65
C LEU A 66 -1.99 0.30 -11.36
N SER A 67 -0.95 0.95 -10.83
CA SER A 67 -0.32 0.57 -9.55
C SER A 67 -1.34 0.56 -8.42
N ALA A 68 -2.11 1.65 -8.27
CA ALA A 68 -3.12 1.78 -7.25
C ALA A 68 -4.19 0.67 -7.36
N ALA A 69 -4.69 0.42 -8.57
CA ALA A 69 -5.72 -0.58 -8.81
C ALA A 69 -5.22 -2.02 -8.57
N MET A 70 -4.00 -2.34 -9.03
CA MET A 70 -3.40 -3.67 -8.81
C MET A 70 -3.17 -3.92 -7.31
N CYS A 71 -2.61 -2.94 -6.59
CA CYS A 71 -2.40 -3.03 -5.15
C CYS A 71 -3.71 -3.19 -4.38
N HIS A 72 -4.74 -2.42 -4.73
CA HIS A 72 -6.06 -2.55 -4.13
C HIS A 72 -6.66 -3.95 -4.33
N ALA A 73 -6.63 -4.45 -5.57
CA ALA A 73 -7.16 -5.78 -5.91
C ALA A 73 -6.38 -6.91 -5.20
N ALA A 74 -5.06 -6.78 -5.11
CA ALA A 74 -4.20 -7.73 -4.41
C ALA A 74 -4.47 -7.72 -2.90
N LEU A 75 -4.60 -6.53 -2.29
CA LEU A 75 -4.96 -6.39 -0.88
C LEU A 75 -6.34 -6.99 -0.59
N ALA A 76 -7.34 -6.75 -1.46
CA ALA A 76 -8.67 -7.33 -1.30
C ALA A 76 -8.66 -8.87 -1.35
N LYS A 77 -7.73 -9.49 -2.09
CA LYS A 77 -7.50 -10.94 -2.08
C LYS A 77 -6.77 -11.38 -0.80
N LEU A 78 -5.76 -10.63 -0.36
CA LEU A 78 -5.00 -10.91 0.86
C LEU A 78 -5.91 -10.93 2.09
N LEU A 79 -6.76 -9.91 2.24
CA LEU A 79 -7.69 -9.79 3.37
C LEU A 79 -8.78 -10.88 3.41
N LYS A 80 -8.93 -11.67 2.34
CA LYS A 80 -9.83 -12.82 2.27
C LYS A 80 -9.10 -14.16 2.43
N ALA A 81 -7.77 -14.15 2.47
CA ALA A 81 -6.97 -15.35 2.64
C ALA A 81 -6.94 -15.77 4.12
N ASP A 82 -6.65 -17.05 4.37
CA ASP A 82 -6.35 -17.53 5.71
C ASP A 82 -4.96 -17.05 6.12
N LEU A 83 -4.91 -16.22 7.17
CA LEU A 83 -3.66 -15.66 7.71
C LEU A 83 -3.15 -16.42 8.93
N SER A 84 -3.92 -17.39 9.45
CA SER A 84 -3.55 -18.17 10.63
C SER A 84 -2.18 -18.86 10.54
N PRO A 85 -1.70 -19.34 9.37
CA PRO A 85 -0.38 -19.96 9.27
C PRO A 85 0.79 -18.99 9.52
N PHE A 86 0.55 -17.69 9.52
CA PHE A 86 1.58 -16.66 9.67
C PHE A 86 1.56 -16.00 11.05
N HIS A 87 0.69 -16.46 11.96
CA HIS A 87 0.63 -15.96 13.32
C HIS A 87 1.94 -16.27 14.05
N LEU A 88 2.50 -15.27 14.73
CA LEU A 88 3.60 -15.50 15.64
C LEU A 88 3.09 -16.25 16.87
N PRO A 89 3.86 -17.21 17.41
CA PRO A 89 3.55 -17.80 18.70
C PRO A 89 3.45 -16.70 19.75
N GLN A 90 2.37 -16.72 20.52
CA GLN A 90 2.22 -15.78 21.62
C GLN A 90 3.21 -16.18 22.73
N GLU A 91 4.24 -15.37 22.94
CA GLU A 91 5.16 -15.57 24.07
C GLU A 91 4.37 -15.33 25.37
N ALA A 92 4.34 -16.33 26.26
CA ALA A 92 3.55 -16.34 27.49
C ALA A 92 4.05 -15.35 28.58
N GLU A 93 4.84 -14.34 28.22
CA GLU A 93 5.50 -13.42 29.16
C GLU A 93 5.12 -11.95 28.91
N GLN A 94 3.83 -11.63 28.89
CA GLN A 94 3.35 -10.29 29.24
C GLN A 94 2.13 -10.41 30.15
N GLN A 95 2.37 -10.79 31.40
CA GLN A 95 1.46 -10.47 32.49
C GLN A 95 1.67 -9.00 32.89
N GLN A 96 0.55 -8.31 33.14
CA GLN A 96 0.38 -6.99 33.78
C GLN A 96 0.28 -5.78 32.86
N GLY A 97 -0.83 -5.69 32.15
CA GLY A 97 -1.42 -4.47 31.62
C GLY A 97 -2.73 -4.82 30.91
N GLU A 98 -3.78 -4.04 31.10
CA GLU A 98 -5.05 -4.15 30.35
C GLU A 98 -4.85 -3.71 28.88
N GLU A 99 -3.80 -4.18 28.22
CA GLU A 99 -3.53 -3.91 26.82
C GLU A 99 -4.14 -5.04 25.98
N GLN A 100 -4.91 -4.63 24.98
CA GLN A 100 -5.60 -5.52 24.05
C GLN A 100 -4.59 -6.49 23.43
N GLU A 101 -4.92 -7.78 23.41
CA GLU A 101 -4.06 -8.82 22.87
C GLU A 101 -3.82 -8.60 21.37
N VAL A 102 -2.71 -7.95 21.02
CA VAL A 102 -2.39 -7.62 19.62
C VAL A 102 -1.90 -8.87 18.91
N VAL A 103 -2.70 -9.36 17.95
CA VAL A 103 -2.29 -10.46 17.07
C VAL A 103 -1.20 -9.97 16.12
N LEU A 104 -0.03 -10.62 16.19
CA LEU A 104 1.13 -10.30 15.35
C LEU A 104 1.39 -11.41 14.33
N LEU A 105 1.72 -11.01 13.11
CA LEU A 105 2.03 -11.88 11.98
C LEU A 105 3.51 -11.76 11.60
N GLN A 106 4.06 -12.81 11.00
CA GLN A 106 5.38 -12.76 10.38
C GLN A 106 5.34 -11.92 9.08
N SER A 107 6.09 -10.82 9.03
CA SER A 107 6.00 -9.88 7.90
C SER A 107 6.44 -10.49 6.57
N GLU A 108 7.55 -11.23 6.54
CA GLU A 108 8.09 -11.77 5.28
C GLU A 108 7.13 -12.76 4.57
N PRO A 109 6.59 -13.80 5.25
CA PRO A 109 5.59 -14.69 4.63
C PRO A 109 4.32 -13.96 4.16
N ILE A 110 3.84 -12.98 4.94
CA ILE A 110 2.66 -12.19 4.59
C ILE A 110 2.91 -11.33 3.35
N GLN A 111 4.07 -10.69 3.28
CA GLN A 111 4.47 -9.90 2.12
C GLN A 111 4.64 -10.77 0.88
N ARG A 112 5.22 -11.97 1.03
CA ARG A 112 5.27 -12.98 -0.03
C ARG A 112 3.87 -13.34 -0.54
N LEU A 113 2.94 -13.60 0.38
CA LEU A 113 1.56 -13.91 0.03
C LEU A 113 0.89 -12.73 -0.72
N PHE A 114 1.09 -11.50 -0.25
CA PHE A 114 0.60 -10.31 -0.94
C PHE A 114 1.15 -10.19 -2.37
N LEU A 115 2.46 -10.39 -2.55
CA LEU A 115 3.09 -10.36 -3.88
C LEU A 115 2.54 -11.45 -4.80
N ASN A 116 2.26 -12.63 -4.26
CA ASN A 116 1.57 -13.69 -5.01
C ASN A 116 0.16 -13.26 -5.40
N LYS A 117 -0.59 -12.56 -4.54
CA LYS A 117 -1.89 -11.97 -4.90
C LYS A 117 -1.76 -10.87 -5.95
N LEU A 118 -0.70 -10.09 -5.92
CA LEU A 118 -0.40 -9.08 -6.93
C LEU A 118 -0.09 -9.71 -8.29
N GLN A 119 0.68 -10.80 -8.29
CA GLN A 119 0.97 -11.61 -9.48
C GLN A 119 -0.31 -12.22 -10.05
N GLU A 120 -1.18 -12.81 -9.23
CA GLU A 120 -2.48 -13.34 -9.65
C GLU A 120 -3.35 -12.28 -10.34
N VAL A 121 -3.37 -11.05 -9.79
CA VAL A 121 -4.07 -9.92 -10.41
C VAL A 121 -3.45 -9.59 -11.77
N GLY A 122 -2.12 -9.54 -11.84
CA GLY A 122 -1.39 -9.33 -13.10
C GLY A 122 -1.76 -10.36 -14.17
N VAL A 123 -1.78 -11.65 -13.82
CA VAL A 123 -2.17 -12.75 -14.73
C VAL A 123 -3.61 -12.57 -15.21
N ALA A 124 -4.54 -12.34 -14.28
CA ALA A 124 -5.95 -12.16 -14.61
C ALA A 124 -6.15 -10.96 -15.56
N TRP A 125 -5.48 -9.84 -15.29
CA TRP A 125 -5.62 -8.61 -16.08
C TRP A 125 -4.88 -8.68 -17.42
N HIS A 126 -3.80 -9.48 -17.52
CA HIS A 126 -3.18 -9.74 -18.82
C HIS A 126 -4.14 -10.50 -19.74
N GLN A 127 -4.85 -11.50 -19.21
CA GLN A 127 -5.83 -12.29 -19.97
C GLN A 127 -7.07 -11.46 -20.32
N THR A 128 -7.64 -10.75 -19.34
CA THR A 128 -8.82 -9.92 -19.52
C THR A 128 -8.65 -8.65 -18.72
N LEU A 129 -8.48 -7.53 -19.43
CA LEU A 129 -8.29 -6.24 -18.79
C LEU A 129 -9.51 -5.86 -17.95
N PRO A 130 -9.30 -5.16 -16.83
CA PRO A 130 -10.40 -4.65 -16.01
C PRO A 130 -11.21 -3.61 -16.81
N ALA A 131 -12.53 -3.64 -16.62
CA ALA A 131 -13.46 -2.66 -17.17
C ALA A 131 -14.25 -1.98 -16.02
N PRO A 132 -14.19 -0.65 -15.88
CA PRO A 132 -13.35 0.28 -16.64
C PRO A 132 -11.86 0.07 -16.34
N LEU A 133 -11.00 0.49 -17.28
CA LEU A 133 -9.56 0.54 -17.01
C LEU A 133 -9.29 1.52 -15.85
N PRO A 134 -8.23 1.29 -15.05
CA PRO A 134 -7.78 2.26 -14.07
C PRO A 134 -7.37 3.55 -14.79
N VAL A 135 -8.20 4.58 -14.66
CA VAL A 135 -7.89 5.92 -15.15
C VAL A 135 -7.46 6.76 -13.96
N GLY A 136 -6.50 7.66 -14.20
CA GLY A 136 -6.08 8.62 -13.17
C GLY A 136 -7.19 9.61 -12.81
N PRO A 137 -6.96 10.48 -11.82
CA PRO A 137 -7.94 11.48 -11.41
C PRO A 137 -8.36 12.36 -12.59
N SER A 138 -9.66 12.70 -12.68
CA SER A 138 -10.20 13.51 -13.78
C SER A 138 -9.59 14.92 -13.85
N ARG A 139 -9.02 15.38 -12.73
CA ARG A 139 -8.29 16.64 -12.61
C ARG A 139 -6.80 16.36 -12.48
N PHE A 140 -6.02 17.02 -13.34
CA PHE A 140 -4.57 17.04 -13.24
C PHE A 140 -4.15 17.71 -11.93
N LEU A 141 -3.81 16.90 -10.92
CA LEU A 141 -3.13 17.35 -9.72
C LEU A 141 -1.62 17.26 -9.99
N MET A 142 -1.04 18.31 -10.59
CA MET A 142 0.41 18.38 -10.73
C MET A 142 1.04 18.47 -9.33
N CYS A 143 1.74 17.42 -8.94
CA CYS A 143 2.50 17.37 -7.70
C CYS A 143 3.98 17.13 -8.03
N SER A 144 4.87 17.86 -7.38
CA SER A 144 6.30 17.59 -7.37
C SER A 144 6.74 17.38 -5.93
N ALA A 145 7.41 16.26 -5.66
CA ALA A 145 8.04 16.01 -4.39
C ALA A 145 9.56 16.14 -4.52
N HIS A 146 10.19 16.83 -3.58
CA HIS A 146 11.64 16.94 -3.52
C HIS A 146 12.07 16.90 -2.06
N ALA A 147 13.03 16.04 -1.74
CA ALA A 147 13.61 15.93 -0.41
C ALA A 147 15.13 16.06 -0.51
N ILE A 148 15.70 17.01 0.24
CA ILE A 148 17.14 17.26 0.28
C ILE A 148 17.67 16.80 1.63
N ARG A 149 18.49 15.75 1.63
CA ARG A 149 19.30 15.40 2.79
C ARG A 149 20.47 16.39 2.84
N ASN A 150 20.34 17.43 3.66
CA ASN A 150 21.40 18.41 3.92
C ASN A 150 22.54 17.77 4.75
N THR A 151 23.16 18.48 5.70
CA THR A 151 24.29 17.99 6.53
C THR A 151 23.97 16.84 7.51
N ARG A 152 22.74 16.31 7.51
CA ARG A 152 22.27 15.24 8.42
C ARG A 152 22.80 13.86 8.01
N ARG A 153 23.08 13.01 9.01
CA ARG A 153 23.54 11.62 8.79
C ARG A 153 22.48 10.72 8.13
N LYS A 154 21.19 10.92 8.43
CA LYS A 154 20.05 10.14 7.91
C LYS A 154 18.94 11.08 7.44
N MET A 155 18.22 10.71 6.37
CA MET A 155 17.01 11.43 5.94
C MET A 155 15.84 10.90 6.77
N GLU A 156 15.43 11.69 7.76
CA GLU A 156 14.36 11.34 8.71
C GLU A 156 12.97 11.69 8.15
N ASP A 157 12.90 12.70 7.28
CA ASP A 157 11.69 13.11 6.58
C ASP A 157 11.14 12.00 5.68
N ARG A 158 9.80 11.92 5.63
CA ARG A 158 9.06 11.10 4.68
C ARG A 158 8.01 11.95 3.99
N HIS A 159 7.64 11.56 2.78
CA HIS A 159 6.53 12.19 2.06
C HIS A 159 5.70 11.11 1.37
N VAL A 160 4.43 11.44 1.16
CA VAL A 160 3.47 10.59 0.45
C VAL A 160 2.80 11.44 -0.61
N ALA A 161 2.73 10.91 -1.83
CA ALA A 161 1.99 11.50 -2.94
C ALA A 161 1.15 10.41 -3.61
N LEU A 162 -0.15 10.43 -3.36
CA LEU A 162 -1.12 9.45 -3.83
C LEU A 162 -2.20 10.18 -4.63
N PRO A 163 -1.95 10.47 -5.93
CA PRO A 163 -2.98 11.07 -6.80
C PRO A 163 -4.18 10.13 -6.99
N ASP A 164 -3.95 8.82 -6.99
CA ASP A 164 -4.97 7.78 -7.15
C ASP A 164 -5.50 7.25 -5.81
N PHE A 165 -5.67 8.14 -4.82
CA PHE A 165 -6.00 7.75 -3.44
C PHE A 165 -7.31 6.96 -3.33
N ASN A 166 -8.36 7.39 -4.03
CA ASN A 166 -9.62 6.64 -4.09
C ASN A 166 -9.43 5.23 -4.64
N THR A 167 -8.68 5.08 -5.73
CA THR A 167 -8.44 3.79 -6.38
C THR A 167 -7.67 2.85 -5.47
N LEU A 168 -6.63 3.36 -4.80
CA LEU A 168 -5.81 2.58 -3.86
C LEU A 168 -6.63 2.09 -2.66
N THR A 169 -7.48 2.95 -2.10
CA THR A 169 -8.24 2.67 -0.88
C THR A 169 -9.61 2.04 -1.14
N GLY A 170 -10.09 2.07 -2.37
CA GLY A 170 -11.39 1.51 -2.77
C GLY A 170 -12.59 2.42 -2.50
N LEU A 171 -12.37 3.72 -2.26
CA LEU A 171 -13.43 4.70 -2.02
C LEU A 171 -14.26 4.95 -3.29
N LYS A 172 -15.59 4.76 -3.19
CA LYS A 172 -16.55 4.88 -4.31
C LYS A 172 -17.69 5.87 -4.02
N ASP A 173 -17.43 6.86 -3.20
CA ASP A 173 -18.42 7.83 -2.70
C ASP A 173 -18.66 9.03 -3.66
N GLY A 174 -18.12 8.97 -4.87
CA GLY A 174 -18.28 10.00 -5.90
C GLY A 174 -17.43 11.25 -5.72
N VAL A 175 -16.59 11.31 -4.67
CA VAL A 175 -15.67 12.43 -4.42
C VAL A 175 -14.26 12.02 -4.79
N GLU A 176 -13.69 12.67 -5.82
CA GLU A 176 -12.28 12.47 -6.18
C GLU A 176 -11.35 13.10 -5.14
N ARG A 177 -10.36 12.33 -4.68
CA ARG A 177 -9.36 12.76 -3.72
C ARG A 177 -7.97 12.30 -4.16
N GLY A 178 -6.98 13.15 -3.91
CA GLY A 178 -5.58 12.77 -3.80
C GLY A 178 -5.13 12.96 -2.35
N TYR A 179 -4.15 12.18 -1.91
CA TYR A 179 -3.55 12.32 -0.59
C TYR A 179 -2.08 12.74 -0.70
N TYR A 180 -1.72 13.83 -0.03
CA TYR A 180 -0.37 14.37 -0.02
C TYR A 180 0.03 14.75 1.40
N ALA A 181 1.19 14.29 1.85
CA ALA A 181 1.67 14.56 3.20
C ALA A 181 3.19 14.62 3.26
N VAL A 182 3.70 15.38 4.22
CA VAL A 182 5.11 15.42 4.61
C VAL A 182 5.18 15.15 6.11
N PHE A 183 6.06 14.24 6.51
CA PHE A 183 6.30 13.84 7.89
C PHE A 183 7.73 14.21 8.24
N ASP A 184 7.90 15.18 9.13
CA ASP A 184 9.20 15.62 9.65
C ASP A 184 9.63 14.68 10.79
N GLY A 185 10.60 13.81 10.52
CA GLY A 185 11.10 12.85 11.48
C GLY A 185 12.12 13.48 12.42
N HIS A 186 11.99 13.24 13.73
CA HIS A 186 12.95 13.71 14.73
C HIS A 186 13.28 12.61 15.75
N GLY A 187 14.57 12.41 16.02
CA GLY A 187 15.02 11.41 17.01
C GLY A 187 14.92 9.97 16.51
N GLY A 188 14.90 9.76 15.19
CA GLY A 188 14.64 8.46 14.56
C GLY A 188 13.78 8.61 13.30
N VAL A 189 13.70 7.53 12.52
CA VAL A 189 12.88 7.49 11.28
C VAL A 189 11.56 6.78 11.46
N ASP A 190 11.40 6.07 12.57
CA ASP A 190 10.37 5.05 12.70
C ASP A 190 8.96 5.68 12.73
N ALA A 191 8.78 6.77 13.49
CA ALA A 191 7.51 7.50 13.53
C ALA A 191 7.13 8.10 12.16
N ALA A 192 8.09 8.67 11.44
CA ALA A 192 7.84 9.24 10.11
C ALA A 192 7.54 8.16 9.07
N ILE A 193 8.23 7.00 9.14
CA ILE A 193 7.93 5.83 8.30
C ILE A 193 6.53 5.32 8.62
N TYR A 194 6.21 5.09 9.90
CA TYR A 194 4.91 4.60 10.33
C TYR A 194 3.78 5.52 9.84
N ALA A 195 3.89 6.82 10.09
CA ALA A 195 2.86 7.78 9.67
C ALA A 195 2.71 7.82 8.14
N ALA A 196 3.82 7.76 7.38
CA ALA A 196 3.79 7.71 5.92
C ALA A 196 3.13 6.42 5.39
N THR A 197 3.36 5.28 6.05
CA THR A 197 2.82 3.98 5.66
C THR A 197 1.35 3.81 6.04
N HIS A 198 0.89 4.36 7.17
CA HIS A 198 -0.41 3.99 7.75
C HIS A 198 -1.46 5.10 7.75
N LEU A 199 -1.10 6.39 7.89
CA LEU A 199 -2.08 7.46 8.14
C LEU A 199 -3.14 7.58 7.02
N HIS A 200 -2.72 7.48 5.76
CA HIS A 200 -3.61 7.56 4.62
C HIS A 200 -4.59 6.36 4.55
N VAL A 201 -4.16 5.19 5.04
CA VAL A 201 -5.01 4.00 5.15
C VAL A 201 -6.03 4.18 6.27
N THR A 202 -5.59 4.61 7.46
CA THR A 202 -6.48 4.88 8.60
C THR A 202 -7.52 5.95 8.25
N LEU A 203 -7.10 7.02 7.58
CA LEU A 203 -7.99 8.08 7.09
C LEU A 203 -9.07 7.52 6.15
N SER A 204 -8.71 6.64 5.23
CA SER A 204 -9.65 6.07 4.26
C SER A 204 -10.75 5.21 4.88
N GLN A 205 -10.55 4.76 6.12
CA GLN A 205 -11.51 3.94 6.86
C GLN A 205 -12.46 4.80 7.73
N GLN A 206 -12.22 6.10 7.84
CA GLN A 206 -13.06 6.99 8.62
C GLN A 206 -14.40 7.21 7.92
N GLY A 207 -15.49 6.82 8.57
CA GLY A 207 -16.84 6.96 8.01
C GLY A 207 -17.22 8.41 7.70
N GLY A 208 -16.62 9.38 8.42
CA GLY A 208 -16.82 10.81 8.21
C GLY A 208 -16.01 11.42 7.06
N LEU A 209 -15.15 10.67 6.37
CA LEU A 209 -14.24 11.23 5.36
C LEU A 209 -14.98 11.95 4.20
N GLN A 210 -16.21 11.54 3.90
CA GLN A 210 -17.03 12.20 2.88
C GLN A 210 -17.68 13.50 3.37
N SER A 211 -18.26 13.49 4.56
CA SER A 211 -19.08 14.60 5.08
C SER A 211 -18.25 15.64 5.82
N ASP A 212 -17.24 15.22 6.56
CA ASP A 212 -16.35 16.07 7.36
C ASP A 212 -14.91 15.52 7.31
N PRO A 213 -14.17 15.80 6.22
CA PRO A 213 -12.80 15.32 6.07
C PRO A 213 -11.84 15.89 7.11
N ALA A 214 -12.14 17.06 7.70
CA ALA A 214 -11.27 17.68 8.70
C ALA A 214 -11.33 16.92 10.02
N THR A 215 -12.52 16.56 10.48
CA THR A 215 -12.70 15.73 11.68
C THR A 215 -12.18 14.32 11.44
N ALA A 216 -12.50 13.70 10.31
CA ALA A 216 -11.95 12.39 9.94
C ALA A 216 -10.41 12.36 9.95
N PHE A 217 -9.76 13.45 9.51
CA PHE A 217 -8.31 13.57 9.58
C PHE A 217 -7.79 13.60 11.02
N LYS A 218 -8.43 14.39 11.90
CA LYS A 218 -8.07 14.43 13.32
C LYS A 218 -8.24 13.06 13.97
N ASP A 219 -9.34 12.38 13.70
CA ASP A 219 -9.63 11.06 14.27
C ASP A 219 -8.60 10.02 13.78
N SER A 220 -8.13 10.13 12.53
CA SER A 220 -7.10 9.24 11.99
C SER A 220 -5.72 9.39 12.63
N LEU A 221 -5.45 10.53 13.29
CA LEU A 221 -4.21 10.77 14.05
C LEU A 221 -4.30 10.21 15.47
N HIS A 222 -5.51 9.89 15.94
CA HIS A 222 -5.79 9.34 17.27
C HIS A 222 -6.64 8.07 17.14
N PRO A 223 -6.14 7.00 16.49
CA PRO A 223 -6.89 5.77 16.37
C PRO A 223 -7.22 5.23 17.78
N HIS A 224 -8.52 4.96 18.00
CA HIS A 224 -9.07 4.41 19.24
C HIS A 224 -8.74 2.93 19.42
#